data_AF-A0A7J2U1H5-F1
#
_entry.id   AF-A0A7J2U1H5-F1
#
_cell.length_a   1.000
_cell.length_b   1.000
_cell.length_c   1.000
_cell.angle_alpha   90.00
_cell.angle_beta   90.00
_cell.angle_gamma   90.00
#
_symmetry.space_group_name_H-M   'P 1'
#
loop_
_entity.id
_entity.type
_entity.pdbx_description
1 polymer ?
#
loop_
_entity_poly.entity_id
_entity_poly.type
_entity_poly.pdbx_seq_one_letter_code
_entity_poly.pdbx_strand_id
1 'polypeptide(L)'
;MARKKSRKKGKKIKGYIILILAVIAMAVSVIAIVSSKYMHHGSETGVPLYLGASLYGHVNIDTNTWHNIWSLLQPKLGFANASQQQSTVKASNIFTMLYNAEVNNGVSPDIAGSVPHMLVVEASGTLKAIVVGEVQDKEFWSNMLTNNTIVVVFGLTTCPHCQAMHEFFNKNFSSKAYFLWIDKD
;
A
#
# COMPACT_ATOMS: atom_id res chain seq x y z
N MET A 1 64.71 20.06 34.93
CA MET A 1 63.98 19.11 34.07
C MET A 1 62.48 19.23 34.36
N ALA A 2 61.66 19.73 33.42
CA ALA A 2 60.21 19.65 33.55
C ALA A 2 59.56 19.55 32.16
N ARG A 3 58.97 18.38 31.87
CA ARG A 3 58.30 18.01 30.62
C ARG A 3 56.93 18.70 30.52
N LYS A 4 56.71 19.53 29.48
CA LYS A 4 55.38 19.90 28.99
C LYS A 4 55.10 19.18 27.67
N LYS A 5 54.24 18.16 27.69
CA LYS A 5 53.59 17.63 26.48
C LYS A 5 52.16 17.19 26.79
N SER A 6 51.31 17.34 25.77
CA SER A 6 49.98 16.74 25.59
C SER A 6 48.76 17.59 25.98
N ARG A 7 48.43 18.56 25.10
CA ARG A 7 47.06 19.08 24.93
C ARG A 7 46.77 19.34 23.44
N LYS A 8 46.74 18.28 22.61
CA LYS A 8 46.27 18.39 21.21
C LYS A 8 45.34 17.26 20.73
N LYS A 9 45.08 16.21 21.52
CA LYS A 9 44.24 15.06 21.09
C LYS A 9 42.71 15.30 21.19
N GLY A 10 42.24 16.20 22.05
CA GLY A 10 40.79 16.39 22.29
C GLY A 10 40.02 17.16 21.20
N LYS A 11 40.71 17.86 20.28
CA LYS A 11 40.04 18.69 19.26
C LYS A 11 39.56 17.90 18.05
N LYS A 12 40.21 16.79 17.72
CA LYS A 12 39.83 15.95 16.55
C LYS A 12 38.53 15.18 16.77
N ILE A 13 38.30 14.69 18.00
CA ILE A 13 37.12 13.86 18.32
C ILE A 13 35.82 14.69 18.20
N LYS A 14 35.83 15.95 18.62
CA LYS A 14 34.66 16.84 18.48
C LYS A 14 34.27 17.09 17.01
N GLY A 15 35.24 17.18 16.11
CA GLY A 15 34.98 17.35 14.68
C GLY A 15 34.27 16.14 14.06
N TYR A 16 34.70 14.92 14.41
CA TYR A 16 34.07 13.70 13.92
C TYR A 16 32.63 13.52 14.42
N ILE A 17 32.36 13.85 15.69
CA ILE A 17 31.00 13.76 16.25
C ILE A 17 30.05 14.72 15.52
N ILE A 18 30.48 15.95 15.23
CA ILE A 18 29.66 16.93 14.52
C ILE A 18 29.38 16.45 13.08
N LEU A 19 30.37 15.87 12.39
CA LEU A 19 30.20 15.34 11.05
C LEU A 19 29.21 14.16 11.02
N ILE A 20 29.30 13.24 11.98
CA ILE A 20 28.39 12.08 12.09
C ILE A 20 26.96 12.54 12.35
N LEU A 21 26.75 13.50 13.25
CA LEU A 21 25.42 14.04 13.54
C LEU A 21 24.81 14.74 12.32
N ALA A 22 25.61 15.46 11.53
CA ALA A 22 25.15 16.09 10.30
C ALA A 22 24.72 15.06 9.24
N VAL A 23 25.46 13.96 9.08
CA VAL A 23 25.11 12.87 8.15
C VAL A 23 23.82 12.17 8.58
N ILE A 24 23.67 11.88 9.87
CA ILE A 24 22.43 11.28 10.41
C ILE A 24 21.24 12.21 10.19
N ALA A 25 21.39 13.52 10.48
CA ALA A 25 20.31 14.49 10.27
C ALA A 25 19.90 14.60 8.79
N MET A 26 20.86 14.55 7.85
CA MET A 26 20.55 14.52 6.42
C MET A 26 19.84 13.23 6.01
N ALA A 27 20.28 12.06 6.49
CA ALA A 27 19.62 10.78 6.20
C ALA A 27 18.18 10.76 6.71
N VAL A 28 17.94 11.24 7.93
CA VAL A 28 16.58 11.34 8.51
C VAL A 28 15.72 12.32 7.71
N SER A 29 16.28 13.45 7.27
CA SER A 29 15.56 14.43 6.46
C SER A 29 15.20 13.89 5.07
N VAL A 30 16.10 13.14 4.44
CA VAL A 30 15.84 12.49 3.14
C VAL A 30 14.79 11.40 3.29
N ILE A 31 14.86 10.56 4.34
CA ILE A 31 13.82 9.57 4.63
C ILE A 31 12.48 10.26 4.87
N ALA A 32 12.43 11.32 5.67
CA ALA A 32 11.21 12.08 5.92
C ALA A 32 10.64 12.74 4.65
N ILE A 33 11.49 13.25 3.75
CA ILE A 33 11.06 13.84 2.46
C ILE A 33 10.58 12.76 1.49
N VAL A 34 11.26 11.60 1.46
CA VAL A 34 10.83 10.48 0.62
C VAL A 34 9.51 9.91 1.15
N SER A 35 9.41 9.65 2.45
CA SER A 35 8.17 9.25 3.11
C SER A 35 7.07 10.29 2.94
N SER A 36 7.36 11.59 3.04
CA SER A 36 6.35 12.63 2.81
C SER A 36 5.93 12.69 1.34
N LYS A 37 6.84 12.51 0.39
CA LYS A 37 6.49 12.49 -1.05
C LYS A 37 5.68 11.24 -1.44
N TYR A 38 5.87 10.13 -0.73
CA TYR A 38 5.05 8.92 -0.86
C TYR A 38 3.79 8.94 0.03
N MET A 39 3.64 9.91 0.95
CA MET A 39 2.47 10.06 1.83
C MET A 39 1.63 11.33 1.60
N HIS A 40 2.09 12.30 0.80
CA HIS A 40 1.41 13.59 0.59
C HIS A 40 0.78 13.82 -0.80
N HIS A 41 0.46 12.76 -1.54
CA HIS A 41 -0.62 12.86 -2.54
C HIS A 41 -1.95 12.36 -1.96
N GLY A 42 -2.22 12.75 -0.72
CA GLY A 42 -3.54 12.71 -0.11
C GLY A 42 -4.44 13.73 -0.80
N SER A 43 -5.31 13.21 -1.67
CA SER A 43 -6.47 13.87 -2.24
C SER A 43 -7.32 14.57 -1.16
N GLU A 44 -7.91 15.71 -1.51
CA GLU A 44 -8.90 16.46 -0.71
C GLU A 44 -10.16 15.64 -0.36
N THR A 45 -10.27 14.38 -0.82
CA THR A 45 -11.39 13.46 -0.57
C THR A 45 -11.12 12.36 0.48
N GLY A 46 -9.97 12.35 1.16
CA GLY A 46 -9.80 11.62 2.43
C GLY A 46 -9.54 10.11 2.39
N VAL A 47 -9.45 9.47 1.22
CA VAL A 47 -9.05 8.05 1.10
C VAL A 47 -7.64 7.95 0.49
N PRO A 48 -6.62 7.51 1.25
CA PRO A 48 -5.28 7.35 0.72
C PRO A 48 -5.18 6.16 -0.26
N LEU A 49 -4.75 6.45 -1.48
CA LEU A 49 -4.40 5.47 -2.49
C LEU A 49 -2.91 5.12 -2.36
N TYR A 50 -2.59 3.83 -2.23
CA TYR A 50 -1.21 3.36 -2.18
C TYR A 50 -0.92 2.47 -3.39
N LEU A 51 -0.18 2.98 -4.36
CA LEU A 51 0.33 2.14 -5.45
C LEU A 51 1.58 1.43 -4.94
N GLY A 52 1.52 0.10 -4.86
CA GLY A 52 2.66 -0.74 -4.53
C GLY A 52 3.76 -0.57 -5.57
N ALA A 53 5.01 -0.52 -5.12
CA ALA A 53 6.20 -0.16 -5.90
C ALA A 53 6.60 -1.15 -7.02
N SER A 54 5.72 -2.06 -7.45
CA SER A 54 5.93 -2.75 -8.72
C SER A 54 5.62 -1.76 -9.83
N LEU A 55 6.61 -1.42 -10.65
CA LEU A 55 6.50 -0.69 -11.93
C LEU A 55 5.42 -1.35 -12.83
N TYR A 56 4.15 -1.09 -12.54
CA TYR A 56 3.05 -1.75 -13.20
C TYR A 56 2.65 -0.93 -14.42
N GLY A 57 3.07 -1.40 -15.59
CA GLY A 57 2.64 -0.90 -16.90
C GLY A 57 2.90 0.59 -17.20
N HIS A 58 3.64 1.32 -16.35
CA HIS A 58 3.73 2.79 -16.40
C HIS A 58 2.38 3.51 -16.34
N VAL A 59 1.32 2.86 -15.84
CA VAL A 59 -0.03 3.44 -15.84
C VAL A 59 -0.30 4.15 -14.52
N ASN A 60 -0.61 5.44 -14.61
CA ASN A 60 -1.03 6.26 -13.48
C ASN A 60 -2.56 6.28 -13.43
N ILE A 61 -3.17 5.41 -12.63
CA ILE A 61 -4.61 5.47 -12.35
C ILE A 61 -4.81 6.50 -11.24
N ASP A 62 -5.45 7.63 -11.56
CA ASP A 62 -5.62 8.72 -10.60
C ASP A 62 -6.61 8.39 -9.47
N THR A 63 -6.54 9.19 -8.39
CA THR A 63 -7.38 9.02 -7.20
C THR A 63 -8.88 9.12 -7.49
N ASN A 64 -9.30 9.93 -8.48
CA ASN A 64 -10.71 10.09 -8.83
C ASN A 64 -11.27 8.84 -9.48
N THR A 65 -10.49 8.20 -10.35
CA THR A 65 -10.82 6.93 -10.99
C THR A 65 -11.00 5.85 -9.93
N TRP A 66 -10.07 5.78 -8.96
CA TRP A 66 -10.19 4.87 -7.82
C TRP A 66 -11.38 5.16 -6.93
N HIS A 67 -11.68 6.43 -6.66
CA HIS A 67 -12.85 6.83 -5.88
C HIS A 67 -14.16 6.47 -6.60
N ASN A 68 -14.22 6.62 -7.93
CA ASN A 68 -15.37 6.22 -8.74
C ASN A 68 -15.55 4.70 -8.73
N ILE A 69 -14.46 3.93 -8.82
CA ILE A 69 -14.52 2.48 -8.66
C ILE A 69 -15.05 2.16 -7.26
N TRP A 70 -14.51 2.76 -6.20
CA TRP A 70 -14.95 2.50 -4.83
C TRP A 70 -16.42 2.90 -4.58
N SER A 71 -16.88 4.05 -5.04
CA SER A 71 -18.26 4.50 -4.85
C SER A 71 -19.27 3.56 -5.53
N LEU A 72 -18.87 2.91 -6.63
CA LEU A 72 -19.64 1.83 -7.25
C LEU A 72 -19.60 0.52 -6.45
N LEU A 73 -18.53 0.28 -5.69
CA LEU A 73 -18.32 -0.94 -4.88
C LEU A 73 -18.94 -0.86 -3.49
N GLN A 74 -18.95 0.32 -2.85
CA GLN A 74 -19.38 0.49 -1.46
C GLN A 74 -20.81 -0.01 -1.18
N PRO A 75 -21.83 0.29 -2.01
CA PRO A 75 -23.19 -0.23 -1.80
C PRO A 75 -23.25 -1.74 -2.05
N LYS A 76 -22.42 -2.23 -2.98
CA LYS A 76 -22.38 -3.60 -3.49
C LYS A 76 -21.72 -4.58 -2.53
N LEU A 77 -20.77 -4.10 -1.73
CA LEU A 77 -20.07 -4.87 -0.71
C LEU A 77 -20.84 -4.91 0.64
N GLY A 78 -22.02 -4.27 0.73
CA GLY A 78 -22.84 -4.26 1.94
C GLY A 78 -22.28 -3.39 3.06
N PHE A 79 -21.37 -2.47 2.74
CA PHE A 79 -20.76 -1.55 3.72
C PHE A 79 -21.58 -0.28 3.94
N ALA A 80 -22.57 0.00 3.11
CA ALA A 80 -23.52 1.09 3.29
C ALA A 80 -24.81 0.56 3.95
N ASN A 81 -24.94 0.81 5.25
CA ASN A 81 -26.12 0.57 6.10
C ASN A 81 -26.50 -0.90 6.36
N ALA A 82 -26.36 -1.31 7.63
CA ALA A 82 -26.74 -2.63 8.17
C ALA A 82 -28.25 -2.98 8.09
N SER A 83 -29.07 -2.20 7.37
CA SER A 83 -30.53 -2.35 7.31
C SER A 83 -31.10 -2.43 5.89
N GLN A 84 -30.29 -2.38 4.83
CA GLN A 84 -30.77 -2.60 3.47
C GLN A 84 -30.14 -3.84 2.83
N GLN A 85 -31.06 -4.64 2.28
CA GLN A 85 -30.91 -5.92 1.61
C GLN A 85 -29.57 -6.05 0.87
N GLN A 86 -28.75 -6.97 1.37
CA GLN A 86 -27.44 -7.35 0.88
C GLN A 86 -27.53 -7.77 -0.59
N SER A 87 -27.30 -6.85 -1.53
CA SER A 87 -27.13 -7.23 -2.93
C SER A 87 -25.81 -7.99 -3.02
N THR A 88 -25.85 -9.30 -3.16
CA THR A 88 -24.66 -10.14 -3.31
C THR A 88 -23.98 -9.80 -4.63
N VAL A 89 -23.09 -8.81 -4.61
CA VAL A 89 -22.23 -8.56 -5.75
C VAL A 89 -21.10 -9.57 -5.70
N LYS A 90 -21.11 -10.43 -6.71
CA LYS A 90 -20.08 -11.45 -6.89
C LYS A 90 -18.72 -10.75 -7.01
N ALA A 91 -17.71 -11.26 -6.31
CA ALA A 91 -16.33 -10.77 -6.38
C ALA A 91 -15.83 -10.62 -7.83
N SER A 92 -16.31 -11.48 -8.73
CA SER A 92 -16.08 -11.41 -10.18
C SER A 92 -16.40 -10.03 -10.77
N ASN A 93 -17.51 -9.40 -10.36
CA ASN A 93 -17.92 -8.09 -10.90
C ASN A 93 -16.95 -6.98 -10.48
N ILE A 94 -16.40 -7.07 -9.28
CA ILE A 94 -15.46 -6.10 -8.72
C ILE A 94 -14.16 -6.16 -9.51
N PHE A 95 -13.64 -7.36 -9.73
CA PHE A 95 -12.44 -7.55 -10.50
C PHE A 95 -12.62 -7.19 -11.97
N THR A 96 -13.77 -7.50 -12.59
CA THR A 96 -14.06 -7.01 -13.94
C THR A 96 -14.03 -5.48 -14.01
N MET A 97 -14.55 -4.79 -13.00
CA MET A 97 -14.48 -3.32 -12.96
C MET A 97 -13.05 -2.82 -12.81
N LEU A 98 -12.25 -3.44 -11.95
CA LEU A 98 -10.83 -3.11 -11.76
C LEU A 98 -10.02 -3.35 -13.04
N TYR A 99 -10.17 -4.53 -13.62
CA TYR A 99 -9.57 -4.91 -14.90
C TYR A 99 -9.95 -3.93 -16.02
N ASN A 100 -11.24 -3.61 -16.16
CA ASN A 100 -11.69 -2.66 -17.19
C ASN A 100 -11.12 -1.26 -16.94
N ALA A 101 -11.00 -0.84 -15.68
CA ALA A 101 -10.38 0.44 -15.35
C ALA A 101 -8.89 0.45 -15.74
N GLU A 102 -8.16 -0.63 -15.48
CA GLU A 102 -6.76 -0.77 -15.93
C GLU A 102 -6.66 -0.66 -17.46
N VAL A 103 -7.46 -1.44 -18.19
CA VAL A 103 -7.45 -1.45 -19.66
C VAL A 103 -7.83 -0.08 -20.23
N ASN A 104 -8.88 0.56 -19.69
CA ASN A 104 -9.32 1.89 -20.14
C ASN A 104 -8.28 2.99 -19.87
N ASN A 105 -7.36 2.77 -18.92
CA ASN A 105 -6.25 3.67 -18.62
C ASN A 105 -4.93 3.26 -19.30
N GLY A 106 -4.99 2.34 -20.28
CA GLY A 106 -3.85 2.00 -21.14
C GLY A 106 -3.02 0.81 -20.68
N VAL A 107 -3.44 0.07 -19.64
CA VAL A 107 -2.82 -1.23 -19.32
C VAL A 107 -3.18 -2.22 -20.42
N SER A 108 -2.21 -2.96 -20.96
CA SER A 108 -2.52 -4.00 -21.95
C SER A 108 -3.44 -5.06 -21.31
N PRO A 109 -4.49 -5.53 -22.02
CA PRO A 109 -5.34 -6.64 -21.58
C PRO A 109 -4.57 -7.90 -21.16
N ASP A 110 -3.39 -8.12 -21.74
CA ASP A 110 -2.53 -9.29 -21.45
C ASP A 110 -1.87 -9.21 -20.07
N ILE A 111 -1.76 -8.01 -19.50
CA ILE A 111 -1.15 -7.79 -18.19
C ILE A 111 -2.14 -7.20 -17.18
N ALA A 112 -3.32 -6.74 -17.59
CA ALA A 112 -4.37 -6.28 -16.69
C ALA A 112 -4.86 -7.43 -15.80
N GLY A 113 -5.02 -7.16 -14.49
CA GLY A 113 -5.32 -8.19 -13.49
C GLY A 113 -4.13 -9.08 -13.12
N SER A 114 -2.93 -8.86 -13.66
CA SER A 114 -1.75 -9.70 -13.40
C SER A 114 -0.99 -9.33 -12.12
N VAL A 115 -1.56 -8.44 -11.30
CA VAL A 115 -1.11 -8.14 -9.93
C VAL A 115 -2.30 -8.17 -8.98
N PRO A 116 -2.06 -8.39 -7.68
CA PRO A 116 -3.12 -8.34 -6.69
C PRO A 116 -3.66 -6.93 -6.52
N HIS A 117 -4.99 -6.83 -6.42
CA HIS A 117 -5.70 -5.62 -6.01
C HIS A 117 -6.22 -5.82 -4.60
N MET A 118 -6.06 -4.82 -3.75
CA MET A 118 -6.33 -4.96 -2.33
C MET A 118 -7.13 -3.78 -1.83
N LEU A 119 -8.19 -4.06 -1.07
CA LEU A 119 -9.02 -3.07 -0.41
C LEU A 119 -8.78 -3.18 1.09
N VAL A 120 -8.32 -2.10 1.71
CA VAL A 120 -8.20 -1.99 3.17
C VAL A 120 -9.47 -1.36 3.69
N VAL A 121 -10.23 -2.13 4.46
CA VAL A 121 -11.56 -1.73 4.91
C VAL A 121 -11.61 -1.79 6.43
N GLU A 122 -12.23 -0.79 7.04
CA GLU A 122 -12.54 -0.79 8.47
C GLU A 122 -13.72 -1.71 8.78
N ALA A 123 -13.87 -2.11 10.05
CA ALA A 123 -15.01 -2.90 10.54
C ALA A 123 -16.36 -2.20 10.34
N SER A 124 -16.35 -0.87 10.24
CA SER A 124 -17.49 -0.02 9.87
C SER A 124 -17.89 -0.15 8.39
N GLY A 125 -17.03 -0.72 7.55
CA GLY A 125 -17.17 -0.74 6.10
C GLY A 125 -16.54 0.45 5.38
N THR A 126 -15.91 1.38 6.11
CA THR A 126 -15.20 2.51 5.51
C THR A 126 -13.95 2.02 4.77
N LEU A 127 -13.80 2.38 3.49
CA LEU A 127 -12.54 2.18 2.78
C LEU A 127 -11.48 3.12 3.30
N LYS A 128 -10.41 2.51 3.81
CA LYS A 128 -9.26 3.24 4.30
C LYS A 128 -8.19 3.37 3.22
N ALA A 129 -7.99 2.36 2.39
CA ALA A 129 -6.99 2.41 1.33
C ALA A 129 -7.26 1.41 0.21
N ILE A 130 -6.73 1.73 -0.97
CA ILE A 130 -6.59 0.78 -2.08
C ILE A 130 -5.11 0.55 -2.30
N VAL A 131 -4.71 -0.73 -2.37
CA VAL A 131 -3.34 -1.13 -2.67
C VAL A 131 -3.32 -1.98 -3.94
N VAL A 132 -2.49 -1.61 -4.91
CA VAL A 132 -2.32 -2.36 -6.15
C VAL A 132 -0.87 -2.78 -6.28
N GLY A 133 -0.64 -4.05 -6.60
CA GLY A 133 0.71 -4.60 -6.73
C GLY A 133 1.14 -5.46 -5.55
N GLU A 134 2.29 -6.08 -5.68
CA GLU A 134 2.88 -6.95 -4.67
C GLU A 134 3.66 -6.13 -3.63
N VAL A 135 3.02 -5.79 -2.50
CA VAL A 135 3.67 -5.08 -1.39
C VAL A 135 3.95 -6.08 -0.27
N GLN A 136 5.17 -6.60 -0.16
CA GLN A 136 5.56 -7.51 0.93
C GLN A 136 6.25 -6.83 2.12
N ASP A 137 5.96 -5.54 2.35
CA ASP A 137 6.49 -4.80 3.48
C ASP A 137 5.65 -5.04 4.74
N LYS A 138 6.22 -5.77 5.69
CA LYS A 138 5.54 -6.10 6.96
C LYS A 138 5.25 -4.87 7.82
N GLU A 139 6.13 -3.87 7.83
CA GLU A 139 5.94 -2.67 8.65
C GLU A 139 4.81 -1.82 8.08
N PHE A 140 4.79 -1.64 6.75
CA PHE A 140 3.69 -1.00 6.04
C PHE A 140 2.34 -1.63 6.40
N TRP A 141 2.22 -2.96 6.27
CA TRP A 141 0.96 -3.64 6.57
C TRP A 141 0.62 -3.63 8.05
N SER A 142 1.60 -3.66 8.96
CA SER A 142 1.34 -3.56 10.40
C SER A 142 0.77 -2.19 10.78
N ASN A 143 1.23 -1.11 10.15
CA ASN A 143 0.70 0.23 10.33
C ASN A 143 -0.69 0.41 9.70
N MET A 144 -0.94 -0.30 8.59
CA MET A 144 -2.22 -0.25 7.88
C MET A 144 -3.31 -1.08 8.57
N LEU A 145 -2.98 -2.31 8.97
CA LEU A 145 -3.86 -3.34 9.51
C LEU A 145 -3.99 -3.26 11.04
N THR A 146 -4.67 -2.21 11.50
CA THR A 146 -5.06 -2.07 12.92
C THR A 146 -6.13 -3.09 13.34
N ASN A 147 -6.49 -3.09 14.63
CA ASN A 147 -7.49 -4.02 15.18
C ASN A 147 -8.84 -3.97 14.44
N ASN A 148 -9.22 -2.83 13.89
CA ASN A 148 -10.52 -2.61 13.25
C ASN A 148 -10.43 -2.62 11.72
N THR A 149 -9.34 -3.09 11.13
CA THR A 149 -9.22 -3.17 9.67
C THR A 149 -8.95 -4.59 9.20
N ILE A 150 -9.38 -4.86 7.98
CA ILE A 150 -9.12 -6.07 7.21
C ILE A 150 -8.64 -5.67 5.81
N VAL A 151 -8.01 -6.60 5.12
CA VAL A 151 -7.69 -6.48 3.70
C VAL A 151 -8.46 -7.54 2.91
N VAL A 152 -9.11 -7.11 1.84
CA VAL A 152 -9.70 -7.99 0.84
C VAL A 152 -8.81 -7.96 -0.38
N VAL A 153 -8.25 -9.11 -0.74
CA VAL A 153 -7.31 -9.27 -1.85
C VAL A 153 -8.01 -9.96 -3.01
N PHE A 154 -8.00 -9.31 -4.17
CA PHE A 154 -8.49 -9.83 -5.45
C PHE A 154 -7.28 -10.22 -6.28
N GLY A 155 -7.32 -11.39 -6.92
CA GLY A 155 -6.23 -11.85 -7.78
C GLY A 155 -6.60 -13.12 -8.55
N LEU A 156 -5.70 -13.54 -9.44
CA LEU A 156 -5.81 -14.77 -10.21
C LEU A 156 -4.96 -15.86 -9.56
N THR A 157 -5.40 -17.11 -9.53
CA THR A 157 -4.57 -18.24 -9.05
C THR A 157 -3.37 -18.46 -9.95
N THR A 158 -3.43 -18.04 -11.22
CA THR A 158 -2.32 -18.10 -12.19
C THR A 158 -1.34 -16.94 -12.07
N CYS A 159 -1.65 -15.91 -11.28
CA CYS A 159 -0.83 -14.71 -11.10
C CYS A 159 0.25 -14.96 -10.01
N PRO A 160 1.55 -15.03 -10.36
CA PRO A 160 2.61 -15.29 -9.38
C PRO A 160 2.68 -14.25 -8.26
N HIS A 161 2.46 -12.97 -8.60
CA HIS A 161 2.42 -11.87 -7.64
C HIS A 161 1.26 -12.00 -6.65
N CYS A 162 0.13 -12.54 -7.10
CA CYS A 162 -1.06 -12.76 -6.29
C CYS A 162 -0.84 -13.92 -5.31
N GLN A 163 -0.19 -15.00 -5.79
CA GLN A 163 0.25 -16.11 -4.93
C GLN A 163 1.25 -15.65 -3.87
N ALA A 164 2.24 -14.85 -4.26
CA ALA A 164 3.24 -14.31 -3.35
C ALA A 164 2.60 -13.46 -2.23
N MET A 165 1.61 -12.62 -2.58
CA MET A 165 0.83 -11.88 -1.58
C MET A 165 -0.01 -12.80 -0.68
N HIS A 166 -0.59 -13.87 -1.22
CA HIS A 166 -1.33 -14.86 -0.43
C HIS A 166 -0.46 -15.52 0.63
N GLU A 167 0.73 -15.99 0.25
CA GLU A 167 1.70 -16.56 1.18
C GLU A 167 2.14 -15.54 2.23
N PHE A 168 2.44 -14.31 1.80
CA PHE A 168 2.83 -13.23 2.68
C PHE A 168 1.77 -12.94 3.75
N PHE A 169 0.51 -12.77 3.36
CA PHE A 169 -0.57 -12.49 4.30
C PHE A 169 -0.92 -13.68 5.17
N ASN A 170 -0.93 -14.90 4.64
CA ASN A 170 -1.18 -16.09 5.45
C ASN A 170 -0.10 -16.29 6.52
N LYS A 171 1.17 -15.97 6.20
CA LYS A 171 2.28 -16.07 7.15
C LYS A 171 2.25 -15.00 8.23
N ASN A 172 1.89 -13.77 7.90
CA ASN A 172 2.07 -12.61 8.79
C ASN A 172 0.77 -12.05 9.39
N PHE A 173 -0.37 -12.24 8.73
CA PHE A 173 -1.64 -11.57 9.02
C PHE A 173 -2.85 -12.46 8.69
N SER A 174 -2.78 -13.77 8.99
CA SER A 174 -3.77 -14.78 8.57
C SER A 174 -5.22 -14.48 8.96
N SER A 175 -5.46 -13.75 10.04
CA SER A 175 -6.80 -13.35 10.50
C SER A 175 -7.30 -12.02 9.93
N LYS A 176 -6.49 -11.35 9.12
CA LYS A 176 -6.74 -9.99 8.61
C LYS A 176 -6.93 -9.92 7.12
N ALA A 177 -6.57 -10.97 6.37
CA ALA A 177 -6.62 -10.97 4.92
C ALA A 177 -7.63 -12.00 4.38
N TYR A 178 -8.46 -11.58 3.45
CA TYR A 178 -9.42 -12.44 2.74
C TYR A 178 -9.08 -12.44 1.26
N PHE A 179 -8.77 -13.62 0.72
CA PHE A 179 -8.43 -13.80 -0.69
C PHE A 179 -9.64 -14.21 -1.51
N LEU A 180 -9.87 -13.48 -2.59
CA LEU A 180 -10.91 -13.71 -3.57
C LEU A 180 -10.24 -13.98 -4.92
N TRP A 181 -10.10 -15.27 -5.22
CA TRP A 181 -9.57 -15.75 -6.50
C TRP A 181 -10.62 -15.63 -7.59
N ILE A 182 -10.26 -15.01 -8.71
CA ILE A 182 -11.18 -14.66 -9.80
C ILE A 182 -10.62 -15.21 -11.10
N ASP A 183 -10.42 -16.53 -11.11
CA ASP A 183 -9.93 -17.21 -12.29
C ASP A 183 -10.94 -17.04 -13.42
N LYS A 184 -10.42 -16.81 -14.63
CA LYS A 184 -11.22 -16.83 -15.84
C LYS A 184 -11.56 -18.29 -16.12
N ASP A 185 -12.84 -18.59 -16.25
CA ASP A 185 -13.32 -19.87 -16.79
C ASP A 185 -12.84 -20.09 -18.23
#